data_AF-D9VUL3-F1
#
_entry.id   AF-D9VUL3-F1
#
_cell.length_a   1.000
_cell.length_b   1.000
_cell.length_c   1.000
_cell.angle_alpha   90.00
_cell.angle_beta   90.00
_cell.angle_gamma   90.00
#
_symmetry.space_group_name_H-M   'P 1'
#
loop_
_entity.id
_entity.type
_entity.pdbx_description
1 polymer ?
#
loop_
_entity_poly.entity_id
_entity_poly.type
_entity_poly.pdbx_seq_one_letter_code
_entity_poly.pdbx_strand_id
1 'polypeptide(L)'
;MSQNFQPPAPASYTEAPAPAPAPARGGNVGLGIAAGVVAALAAAAAYGGIMNAIDREIGYAAAGVGLLVGLAAGKIGGRNPVLPVVSAVLSLGAVYLGQLFFVALVATKIDNSGVMDVIDRVGVSGLNEVWKETLDPISFLFFGLAAFVAFGSAKKASD
;
A
#
# COMPACT_ATOMS: atom_id res chain seq x y z
N MET A 1 44.65 -10.33 56.95
CA MET A 1 44.32 -10.52 55.53
C MET A 1 43.15 -11.50 55.48
N SER A 2 41.92 -10.99 55.39
CA SER A 2 40.71 -11.80 55.40
C SER A 2 40.41 -12.26 53.97
N GLN A 3 40.57 -13.56 53.69
CA GLN A 3 40.20 -14.14 52.39
C GLN A 3 38.67 -14.22 52.30
N ASN A 4 38.08 -13.47 51.38
CA ASN A 4 36.65 -13.60 51.05
C ASN A 4 36.44 -14.92 50.31
N PHE A 5 35.85 -15.91 50.98
CA PHE A 5 35.33 -17.11 50.32
C PHE A 5 34.06 -16.73 49.55
N GLN A 6 34.15 -16.63 48.22
CA GLN A 6 32.98 -16.51 47.36
C GLN A 6 32.49 -17.93 47.04
N PRO A 7 31.30 -18.35 47.50
CA PRO A 7 30.80 -19.70 47.21
C PRO A 7 30.58 -19.88 45.69
N PRO A 8 30.74 -21.11 45.16
CA PRO A 8 30.52 -21.39 43.74
C PRO A 8 29.09 -21.04 43.35
N ALA A 9 28.92 -20.31 42.25
CA ALA A 9 27.59 -20.03 41.70
C ALA A 9 26.89 -21.34 41.32
N PRO A 10 25.60 -21.51 41.65
CA PRO A 10 24.87 -22.74 41.34
C PRO A 10 24.81 -22.98 39.83
N ALA A 11 25.28 -24.15 39.40
CA ALA A 11 25.21 -24.63 38.03
C ALA A 11 23.77 -25.06 37.70
N SER A 12 22.84 -24.13 37.53
CA SER A 12 21.50 -24.44 37.03
C SER A 12 20.75 -23.21 36.53
N TYR A 13 21.24 -22.65 35.43
CA TYR A 13 20.37 -22.13 34.38
C TYR A 13 20.71 -22.91 33.12
N THR A 14 20.10 -24.09 32.98
CA THR A 14 19.93 -24.67 31.66
C THR A 14 19.10 -23.68 30.87
N GLU A 15 19.77 -22.91 30.02
CA GLU A 15 19.17 -22.01 29.04
C GLU A 15 18.11 -22.82 28.29
N ALA A 16 16.84 -22.43 28.41
CA ALA A 16 15.76 -23.13 27.71
C ALA A 16 16.10 -23.13 26.21
N PRO A 17 15.95 -24.26 25.49
CA PRO A 17 16.24 -24.30 24.06
C PRO A 17 15.50 -23.17 23.36
N ALA A 18 16.22 -22.36 22.57
CA ALA A 18 15.63 -21.27 21.82
C ALA A 18 14.42 -21.78 21.02
N PRO A 19 13.29 -21.03 20.99
CA PRO A 19 12.12 -21.45 20.22
C PRO A 19 12.51 -21.77 18.78
N ALA A 20 12.06 -22.91 18.27
CA ALA A 20 12.31 -23.29 16.89
C ALA A 20 11.84 -22.17 15.94
N PRO A 21 12.62 -21.79 14.91
CA PRO A 21 12.19 -20.78 13.95
C PRO A 21 10.83 -21.14 13.37
N ALA A 22 9.89 -20.18 13.36
CA ALA A 22 8.58 -20.39 12.77
C ALA A 22 8.72 -20.86 11.30
N PRO A 23 7.85 -21.77 10.81
CA PRO A 23 7.90 -22.25 9.44
C PRO A 23 7.89 -21.06 8.49
N ALA A 24 8.83 -21.03 7.54
CA ALA A 24 8.84 -20.00 6.51
C ALA A 24 7.50 -20.09 5.76
N ARG A 25 6.69 -19.03 5.83
CA ARG A 25 5.41 -18.97 5.11
C ARG A 25 5.71 -19.00 3.62
N GLY A 26 5.46 -20.16 3.00
CA GLY A 26 5.62 -20.35 1.56
C GLY A 26 4.64 -19.44 0.81
N GLY A 27 5.09 -18.88 -0.31
CA GLY A 27 4.27 -18.04 -1.17
C GLY A 27 4.83 -17.97 -2.58
N ASN A 28 4.01 -17.52 -3.52
CA ASN A 28 4.40 -17.34 -4.91
C ASN A 28 4.44 -15.85 -5.23
N VAL A 29 5.65 -15.34 -5.45
CA VAL A 29 5.92 -13.93 -5.76
C VAL A 29 5.07 -13.43 -6.91
N GLY A 30 4.93 -14.22 -7.99
CA GLY A 30 4.13 -13.85 -9.14
C GLY A 30 2.65 -13.70 -8.80
N LEU A 31 2.10 -14.62 -8.00
CA LEU A 31 0.72 -14.51 -7.49
C LEU A 31 0.56 -13.32 -6.53
N GLY A 32 1.57 -13.02 -5.71
CA GLY A 32 1.58 -11.85 -4.84
C GLY A 32 1.52 -10.54 -5.63
N ILE A 33 2.33 -10.42 -6.69
CA ILE A 33 2.30 -9.25 -7.58
C ILE A 33 0.93 -9.15 -8.27
N ALA A 34 0.41 -10.25 -8.82
CA ALA A 34 -0.90 -10.26 -9.46
C ALA A 34 -2.02 -9.81 -8.51
N ALA A 35 -2.02 -10.32 -7.27
CA ALA A 35 -2.97 -9.91 -6.24
C ALA A 35 -2.83 -8.43 -5.87
N GLY A 36 -1.59 -7.93 -5.76
CA GLY A 36 -1.31 -6.51 -5.54
C GLY A 36 -1.86 -5.63 -6.67
N VAL A 37 -1.71 -6.05 -7.93
CA VAL A 37 -2.25 -5.32 -9.10
C VAL A 37 -3.78 -5.27 -9.06
N VAL A 38 -4.44 -6.40 -8.80
CA VAL A 38 -5.91 -6.44 -8.70
C VAL A 38 -6.40 -5.55 -7.56
N ALA A 39 -5.74 -5.62 -6.39
CA ALA A 39 -6.05 -4.77 -5.26
C ALA A 39 -5.82 -3.28 -5.58
N ALA A 40 -4.75 -2.95 -6.31
CA ALA A 40 -4.42 -1.58 -6.72
C ALA A 40 -5.51 -0.99 -7.65
N LEU A 41 -5.99 -1.76 -8.62
CA LEU A 41 -7.05 -1.32 -9.53
C LEU A 41 -8.38 -1.11 -8.79
N ALA A 42 -8.76 -2.06 -7.92
CA ALA A 42 -9.96 -1.94 -7.11
C ALA A 42 -9.88 -0.74 -6.15
N ALA A 43 -8.73 -0.55 -5.51
CA ALA A 43 -8.49 0.56 -4.60
C ALA A 43 -8.47 1.91 -5.33
N ALA A 44 -7.92 2.00 -6.55
CA ALA A 44 -7.95 3.20 -7.37
C ALA A 44 -9.39 3.61 -7.71
N ALA A 45 -10.21 2.66 -8.17
CA ALA A 45 -11.62 2.92 -8.48
C ALA A 45 -12.39 3.38 -7.23
N ALA A 46 -12.19 2.70 -6.10
CA ALA A 46 -12.81 3.08 -4.83
C ALA A 46 -12.35 4.46 -4.34
N TYR A 47 -11.05 4.75 -4.42
CA TYR A 47 -10.48 6.03 -4.00
C TYR A 47 -11.01 7.20 -4.83
N GLY A 48 -11.00 7.08 -6.15
CA GLY A 48 -11.57 8.09 -7.05
C GLY A 48 -13.07 8.29 -6.86
N GLY A 49 -13.82 7.19 -6.69
CA GLY A 49 -15.25 7.23 -6.40
C GLY A 49 -15.58 7.91 -5.06
N ILE A 50 -14.79 7.64 -4.01
CA ILE A 50 -14.94 8.30 -2.71
C ILE A 50 -14.66 9.79 -2.84
N MET A 51 -13.55 10.18 -3.49
CA MET A 51 -13.24 11.59 -3.72
C MET A 51 -14.37 12.32 -4.47
N ASN A 52 -14.98 11.66 -5.46
CA ASN A 52 -16.11 12.20 -6.22
C ASN A 52 -17.39 12.39 -5.38
N ALA A 53 -17.58 11.58 -4.34
CA ALA A 53 -18.74 11.67 -3.46
C ALA A 53 -18.63 12.77 -2.41
N ILE A 54 -17.41 13.18 -2.06
CA ILE A 54 -17.14 14.15 -0.98
C ILE A 54 -16.48 15.45 -1.47
N ASP A 55 -16.20 15.54 -2.78
CA ASP A 55 -15.52 16.62 -3.49
C ASP A 55 -14.18 17.06 -2.84
N ARG A 56 -13.51 16.14 -2.14
CA ARG A 56 -12.27 16.39 -1.41
C ARG A 56 -11.38 15.16 -1.37
N GLU A 57 -10.07 15.40 -1.32
CA GLU A 57 -9.08 14.36 -1.08
C GLU A 57 -8.95 14.06 0.42
N ILE A 58 -8.97 12.78 0.79
CA ILE A 58 -8.78 12.33 2.18
C ILE A 58 -7.49 11.51 2.29
N GLY A 59 -6.53 12.00 3.09
CA GLY A 59 -5.28 11.30 3.35
C GLY A 59 -5.43 9.92 4.00
N TYR A 60 -6.43 9.74 4.87
CA TYR A 60 -6.75 8.43 5.46
C TYR A 60 -7.16 7.40 4.40
N ALA A 61 -7.80 7.83 3.31
CA ALA A 61 -8.19 6.92 2.24
C ALA A 61 -6.97 6.48 1.41
N ALA A 62 -5.96 7.34 1.23
CA ALA A 62 -4.68 6.96 0.61
C ALA A 62 -3.89 5.93 1.46
N ALA A 63 -3.90 6.07 2.79
CA ALA A 63 -3.36 5.04 3.68
C ALA A 63 -4.11 3.70 3.53
N GLY A 64 -5.44 3.75 3.37
CA GLY A 64 -6.28 2.59 3.08
C GLY A 64 -5.91 1.90 1.76
N VAL A 65 -5.66 2.66 0.69
CA VAL A 65 -5.16 2.13 -0.59
C VAL A 65 -3.84 1.40 -0.38
N GLY A 66 -2.88 2.04 0.29
CA GLY A 66 -1.58 1.42 0.59
C GLY A 66 -1.74 0.12 1.39
N LEU A 67 -2.56 0.12 2.43
CA LEU A 67 -2.83 -1.04 3.26
C LEU A 67 -3.44 -2.20 2.45
N LEU A 68 -4.45 -1.93 1.63
CA LEU A 68 -5.11 -2.96 0.81
C LEU A 68 -4.14 -3.61 -0.17
N VAL A 69 -3.35 -2.79 -0.88
CA VAL A 69 -2.37 -3.26 -1.87
C VAL A 69 -1.27 -4.09 -1.18
N GLY A 70 -0.69 -3.57 -0.09
CA GLY A 70 0.38 -4.25 0.63
C GLY A 70 -0.09 -5.55 1.29
N LEU A 71 -1.27 -5.58 1.91
CA LEU A 71 -1.83 -6.81 2.47
C LEU A 71 -2.12 -7.86 1.40
N ALA A 72 -2.66 -7.47 0.24
CA ALA A 72 -2.95 -8.42 -0.83
C ALA A 72 -1.65 -9.06 -1.37
N ALA A 73 -0.64 -8.22 -1.65
CA ALA A 73 0.64 -8.70 -2.17
C ALA A 73 1.43 -9.52 -1.15
N GLY A 74 1.50 -9.07 0.11
CA GLY A 74 2.27 -9.74 1.17
C GLY A 74 1.65 -11.07 1.60
N LYS A 75 0.32 -11.15 1.73
CA LYS A 75 -0.37 -12.40 2.15
C LYS A 75 -0.22 -13.52 1.12
N ILE A 76 -0.28 -13.19 -0.17
CA ILE A 76 -0.27 -14.19 -1.26
C ILE A 76 1.15 -14.47 -1.74
N GLY A 77 2.01 -13.44 -1.76
CA GLY A 77 3.37 -13.56 -2.25
C GLY A 77 4.36 -14.21 -1.28
N GLY A 78 4.04 -14.27 0.01
CA GLY A 78 4.90 -14.88 1.04
C GLY A 78 6.18 -14.08 1.31
N ARG A 79 7.16 -14.72 1.97
CA ARG A 79 8.36 -14.04 2.45
C ARG A 79 9.37 -13.74 1.33
N ASN A 80 9.16 -12.62 0.61
CA ASN A 80 10.07 -12.13 -0.42
C ASN A 80 10.34 -10.61 -0.27
N PRO A 81 11.62 -10.16 -0.22
CA PRO A 81 11.98 -8.75 -0.04
C PRO A 81 11.54 -7.83 -1.18
N VAL A 82 11.21 -8.36 -2.36
CA VAL A 82 10.73 -7.60 -3.53
C VAL A 82 9.28 -7.13 -3.33
N LEU A 83 8.44 -7.91 -2.64
CA LEU A 83 7.01 -7.63 -2.52
C LEU A 83 6.69 -6.30 -1.82
N PRO A 84 7.35 -5.92 -0.72
CA PRO A 84 7.13 -4.60 -0.10
C PRO A 84 7.43 -3.44 -1.05
N VAL A 85 8.51 -3.53 -1.83
CA VAL A 85 8.90 -2.49 -2.79
C VAL A 85 7.89 -2.40 -3.93
N VAL A 86 7.52 -3.54 -4.51
CA VAL A 86 6.50 -3.59 -5.57
C VAL A 86 5.16 -3.07 -5.06
N SER A 87 4.76 -3.41 -3.84
CA SER A 87 3.52 -2.93 -3.23
C SER A 87 3.50 -1.42 -3.07
N ALA A 88 4.63 -0.82 -2.67
CA ALA A 88 4.77 0.63 -2.59
C ALA A 88 4.64 1.31 -3.95
N VAL A 89 5.26 0.75 -4.99
CA VAL A 89 5.13 1.28 -6.36
C VAL A 89 3.69 1.15 -6.88
N LEU A 90 3.06 -0.01 -6.64
CA LEU A 90 1.67 -0.24 -7.01
C LEU A 90 0.70 0.69 -6.29
N SER A 91 0.93 1.01 -5.02
CA SER A 91 0.07 1.94 -4.28
C SER A 91 0.20 3.37 -4.78
N LEU A 92 1.41 3.81 -5.17
CA LEU A 92 1.60 5.10 -5.84
C LEU A 92 0.80 5.16 -7.15
N GLY A 93 0.89 4.11 -7.97
CA GLY A 93 0.09 3.99 -9.19
C GLY A 93 -1.42 4.00 -8.90
N ALA A 94 -1.87 3.30 -7.87
CA ALA A 94 -3.28 3.24 -7.49
C ALA A 94 -3.84 4.60 -7.04
N VAL A 95 -3.11 5.33 -6.19
CA VAL A 95 -3.51 6.67 -5.75
C VAL A 95 -3.61 7.61 -6.95
N TYR A 96 -2.59 7.61 -7.81
CA TYR A 96 -2.55 8.43 -9.02
C TYR A 96 -3.73 8.11 -9.96
N LEU A 97 -3.97 6.83 -10.25
CA LEU A 97 -5.10 6.39 -11.08
C LEU A 97 -6.44 6.77 -10.44
N GLY A 98 -6.56 6.69 -9.11
CA GLY A 98 -7.77 7.11 -8.41
C GLY A 98 -8.02 8.62 -8.54
N GLN A 99 -6.97 9.45 -8.49
CA GLN A 99 -7.09 10.89 -8.74
C GLN A 99 -7.48 11.19 -10.20
N LEU A 100 -6.89 10.51 -11.18
CA LEU A 100 -7.32 10.64 -12.58
C LEU A 100 -8.79 10.22 -12.78
N PHE A 101 -9.21 9.14 -12.11
CA PHE A 101 -10.58 8.67 -12.16
C PHE A 101 -11.54 9.68 -11.52
N PHE A 102 -11.14 10.33 -10.41
CA PHE A 102 -11.89 11.43 -9.82
C PHE A 102 -12.06 12.60 -10.80
N VAL A 103 -10.98 13.05 -11.47
CA VAL A 103 -11.05 14.09 -12.50
C VAL A 103 -12.04 13.71 -13.60
N ALA A 104 -12.00 12.45 -14.07
CA ALA A 104 -12.93 11.97 -15.08
C ALA A 104 -14.39 11.98 -14.58
N LEU A 105 -14.64 11.56 -13.33
CA LEU A 105 -15.97 11.58 -12.70
C LEU A 105 -16.51 12.99 -12.46
N VAL A 106 -15.64 13.96 -12.21
CA VAL A 106 -16.06 15.37 -12.13
C VAL A 106 -16.47 15.88 -13.52
N ALA A 107 -15.71 15.52 -14.56
CA ALA A 107 -16.04 15.90 -15.94
C ALA A 107 -17.39 15.31 -16.42
N THR A 108 -17.75 14.09 -16.02
CA THR A 108 -19.06 13.51 -16.39
C THR A 108 -20.24 14.30 -15.83
N LYS A 109 -20.07 14.98 -14.68
CA LYS A 109 -21.13 15.82 -14.08
C LYS A 109 -21.43 17.07 -14.91
N ILE A 110 -20.46 17.56 -15.68
CA ILE A 110 -20.61 18.77 -16.49
C ILE A 110 -21.50 18.48 -17.70
N ASP A 111 -21.25 17.37 -18.38
CA ASP A 111 -21.87 17.05 -19.67
C ASP A 111 -22.95 15.96 -19.60
N ASN A 112 -23.23 15.41 -18.40
CA ASN A 112 -24.12 14.25 -18.18
C ASN A 112 -23.76 13.04 -19.07
N SER A 113 -22.47 12.80 -19.28
CA SER A 113 -21.93 11.74 -20.14
C SER A 113 -21.36 10.57 -19.32
N GLY A 114 -21.02 9.45 -19.98
CA GLY A 114 -20.33 8.34 -19.34
C GLY A 114 -18.84 8.63 -19.15
N VAL A 115 -18.19 7.94 -18.18
CA VAL A 115 -16.73 8.06 -17.98
C VAL A 115 -15.95 7.66 -19.23
N MET A 116 -16.42 6.67 -19.98
CA MET A 116 -15.77 6.27 -21.24
C MET A 116 -15.86 7.36 -22.29
N ASP A 117 -16.99 8.06 -22.42
CA ASP A 117 -17.13 9.18 -23.35
C ASP A 117 -16.17 10.32 -23.00
N VAL A 118 -15.98 10.59 -21.71
CA VAL A 118 -15.00 11.58 -21.23
C VAL A 118 -13.59 11.16 -21.60
N ILE A 119 -13.22 9.90 -21.35
CA ILE A 119 -11.88 9.39 -21.68
C ILE A 119 -11.63 9.44 -23.20
N ASP A 120 -12.62 9.08 -24.02
CA ASP A 120 -12.47 9.09 -25.48
C ASP A 120 -12.34 10.51 -26.06
N ARG A 121 -13.01 11.50 -25.46
CA ARG A 121 -12.97 12.90 -25.91
C ARG A 121 -11.78 13.67 -25.38
N VAL A 122 -11.54 13.60 -24.08
CA VAL A 122 -10.51 14.37 -23.36
C VAL A 122 -9.15 13.68 -23.46
N GLY A 123 -9.15 12.35 -23.54
CA GLY A 123 -7.94 11.54 -23.51
C GLY A 123 -7.29 11.50 -22.13
N VAL A 124 -6.42 10.50 -21.93
CA VAL A 124 -5.62 10.39 -20.70
C VAL A 124 -4.67 11.58 -20.54
N SER A 125 -4.20 12.17 -21.64
CA SER A 125 -3.36 13.37 -21.61
C SER A 125 -4.09 14.58 -21.04
N GLY A 126 -5.35 14.82 -21.46
CA GLY A 126 -6.14 15.93 -20.93
C GLY A 126 -6.50 15.73 -19.46
N LEU A 127 -6.84 14.50 -19.06
CA LEU A 127 -7.06 14.17 -17.65
C LEU A 127 -5.79 14.40 -16.80
N ASN A 128 -4.61 14.09 -17.35
CA ASN A 128 -3.33 14.33 -16.69
C ASN A 128 -3.03 15.83 -16.52
N GLU A 129 -3.38 16.64 -17.52
CA GLU A 129 -3.20 18.09 -17.48
C GLU A 129 -4.08 18.71 -16.38
N VAL A 130 -5.37 18.37 -16.35
CA VAL A 130 -6.27 18.82 -15.29
C VAL A 130 -5.81 18.32 -13.91
N TRP A 131 -5.38 17.06 -13.82
CA TRP A 131 -4.83 16.52 -12.57
C TRP A 131 -3.66 17.36 -12.05
N LYS A 132 -2.71 17.74 -12.92
CA LYS A 132 -1.58 18.60 -12.55
C LYS A 132 -2.02 19.97 -12.06
N GLU A 133 -3.04 20.55 -12.67
CA GLU A 133 -3.61 21.85 -12.23
C GLU A 133 -4.27 21.74 -10.86
N THR A 134 -4.91 20.60 -10.57
CA THR A 134 -5.55 20.32 -9.27
C THR A 134 -4.62 19.75 -8.21
N LEU A 135 -3.34 19.52 -8.54
CA LEU A 135 -2.39 18.84 -7.66
C LEU A 135 -1.95 19.76 -6.53
N ASP A 136 -2.33 19.42 -5.30
CA ASP A 136 -1.92 20.14 -4.10
C ASP A 136 -0.59 19.57 -3.56
N PRO A 137 0.35 20.40 -3.06
CA PRO A 137 1.50 19.95 -2.28
C PRO A 137 1.20 18.84 -1.24
N ILE A 138 0.02 18.86 -0.60
CA ILE A 138 -0.37 17.83 0.37
C ILE A 138 -0.59 16.44 -0.25
N SER A 139 -0.97 16.37 -1.53
CA SER A 139 -1.18 15.10 -2.24
C SER A 139 0.12 14.29 -2.28
N PHE A 140 1.29 14.93 -2.35
CA PHE A 140 2.60 14.25 -2.25
C PHE A 140 2.81 13.56 -0.90
N LEU A 141 2.29 14.12 0.19
CA LEU A 141 2.31 13.46 1.50
C LEU A 141 1.40 12.23 1.49
N PHE A 142 0.26 12.27 0.81
CA PHE A 142 -0.64 11.12 0.68
C PHE A 142 -0.05 10.01 -0.19
N PHE A 143 0.66 10.36 -1.26
CA PHE A 143 1.48 9.41 -2.03
C PHE A 143 2.54 8.74 -1.16
N GLY A 144 3.31 9.54 -0.41
CA GLY A 144 4.32 9.02 0.51
C GLY A 144 3.73 8.11 1.59
N LEU A 145 2.57 8.49 2.15
CA LEU A 145 1.85 7.70 3.14
C LEU A 145 1.36 6.37 2.56
N ALA A 146 0.75 6.38 1.37
CA ALA A 146 0.29 5.17 0.69
C ALA A 146 1.45 4.21 0.40
N ALA A 147 2.60 4.73 -0.04
CA ALA A 147 3.80 3.94 -0.28
C ALA A 147 4.36 3.33 1.03
N PHE A 148 4.47 4.15 2.08
CA PHE A 148 4.98 3.72 3.39
C PHE A 148 4.09 2.64 4.02
N VAL A 149 2.77 2.84 3.99
CA VAL A 149 1.80 1.89 4.52
C VAL A 149 1.77 0.60 3.69
N ALA A 150 1.86 0.68 2.37
CA ALA A 150 1.95 -0.50 1.51
C ALA A 150 3.20 -1.33 1.79
N PHE A 151 4.36 -0.68 1.92
CA PHE A 151 5.60 -1.36 2.25
C PHE A 151 5.51 -2.06 3.60
N GLY A 152 5.08 -1.33 4.64
CA GLY A 152 4.99 -1.87 6.00
C GLY A 152 3.97 -3.01 6.12
N SER A 153 2.81 -2.86 5.50
CA SER A 153 1.76 -3.90 5.51
C SER A 153 2.14 -5.14 4.71
N ALA A 154 2.80 -4.99 3.56
CA ALA A 154 3.33 -6.11 2.79
C ALA A 154 4.38 -6.88 3.59
N LYS A 155 5.34 -6.19 4.20
CA LYS A 155 6.37 -6.81 5.04
C LYS A 155 5.75 -7.59 6.20
N LYS A 156 4.83 -6.96 6.95
CA LYS A 156 4.15 -7.58 8.09
C LYS A 156 3.26 -8.76 7.69
N ALA A 157 2.65 -8.71 6.50
CA ALA A 157 1.84 -9.81 5.99
C ALA A 157 2.67 -10.99 5.48
N SER A 158 3.93 -10.74 5.10
CA SER A 158 4.87 -11.74 4.60
C SER A 158 5.72 -12.41 5.69
N ASP A 159 5.78 -11.82 6.88
CA ASP A 159 6.51 -12.33 8.05
C ASP A 159 5.82 -13.56 8.68
#